data_AF-A0A9D5KV34-F1
#
_entry.id   AF-A0A9D5KV34-F1
#
_cell.length_a   1.000
_cell.length_b   1.000
_cell.length_c   1.000
_cell.angle_alpha   90.00
_cell.angle_beta   90.00
_cell.angle_gamma   90.00
#
_symmetry.space_group_name_H-M   'P 1'
#
loop_
_entity.id
_entity.type
_entity.pdbx_description
1 polymer ?
#
loop_
_entity_poly.entity_id
_entity_poly.type
_entity_poly.pdbx_seq_one_letter_code
_entity_poly.pdbx_strand_id
1 'polypeptide(L)'
;MYRVVALGYRAGMIVDRLRARKHYDDIRFVYCNANEDLLSEWGNDEDEHIHLKSIAQCREALHDDCELMTVLVTCLGSDGDSSRVFAAEIMNELWDYADYTYCFATIPYPAGRQRDSAIEIFNLLTDYSDLTVLQDDLKEPYNYDPLGMDKGLIRFLELILSRPEKGETFDYEEVPFGVTTDNERLLMAMENLYSKEMPEYYKAGTFSFHKSTHEY
;
A
#
# COMPACT_ATOMS: atom_id res chain seq x y z
N MET A 1 15.59 -2.27 -7.45
CA MET A 1 14.28 -2.59 -8.09
C MET A 1 13.15 -1.97 -7.27
N TYR A 2 12.00 -1.68 -7.87
CA TYR A 2 10.81 -1.17 -7.16
C TYR A 2 9.66 -2.15 -7.28
N ARG A 3 8.96 -2.40 -6.18
CA ARG A 3 7.87 -3.39 -6.15
C ARG A 3 6.65 -2.89 -5.39
N VAL A 4 5.47 -3.21 -5.91
CA VAL A 4 4.19 -2.99 -5.25
C VAL A 4 3.52 -4.36 -5.08
N VAL A 5 3.28 -4.75 -3.83
CA VAL A 5 2.58 -5.99 -3.47
C VAL A 5 1.14 -5.66 -3.10
N ALA A 6 0.19 -6.15 -3.89
CA ALA A 6 -1.24 -6.02 -3.63
C ALA A 6 -1.76 -7.27 -2.92
N LEU A 7 -2.11 -7.16 -1.64
CA LEU A 7 -2.62 -8.27 -0.84
C LEU A 7 -4.14 -8.24 -0.71
N GLY A 8 -4.80 -9.23 -1.32
CA GLY A 8 -6.25 -9.38 -1.30
C GLY A 8 -6.98 -8.58 -2.37
N TYR A 9 -8.28 -8.83 -2.47
CA TYR A 9 -9.10 -8.35 -3.59
C TYR A 9 -9.14 -6.82 -3.71
N ARG A 10 -9.42 -6.11 -2.61
CA ARG A 10 -9.49 -4.63 -2.65
C ARG A 10 -8.12 -4.01 -2.97
N ALA A 11 -7.03 -4.59 -2.48
CA ALA A 11 -5.70 -4.10 -2.81
C ALA A 11 -5.38 -4.22 -4.30
N GLY A 12 -5.72 -5.37 -4.93
CA GLY A 12 -5.59 -5.55 -6.38
C GLY A 12 -6.37 -4.50 -7.16
N MET A 13 -7.63 -4.27 -6.78
CA MET A 13 -8.47 -3.22 -7.38
C MET A 13 -7.86 -1.82 -7.25
N ILE A 14 -7.28 -1.48 -6.08
CA ILE A 14 -6.62 -0.18 -5.83
C ILE A 14 -5.43 0.00 -6.77
N VAL A 15 -4.59 -1.04 -6.88
CA VAL A 15 -3.39 -1.02 -7.73
C VAL A 15 -3.76 -0.94 -9.21
N ASP A 16 -4.78 -1.68 -9.66
CA ASP A 16 -5.23 -1.58 -11.06
C ASP A 16 -5.81 -0.20 -11.40
N ARG A 17 -6.58 0.39 -10.49
CA ARG A 17 -7.07 1.77 -10.65
C ARG A 17 -5.95 2.80 -10.68
N LEU A 18 -4.87 2.58 -9.93
CA LEU A 18 -3.66 3.39 -10.00
C LEU A 18 -3.01 3.26 -11.39
N ARG A 19 -2.81 2.03 -11.86
CA ARG A 19 -2.19 1.73 -13.18
C ARG A 19 -3.03 2.20 -14.36
N ALA A 20 -4.35 2.30 -14.20
CA ALA A 20 -5.23 2.89 -15.21
C ALA A 20 -5.00 4.40 -15.40
N ARG A 21 -4.38 5.09 -14.43
CA ARG A 21 -4.11 6.55 -14.49
C ARG A 21 -2.77 6.87 -15.14
N LYS A 22 -1.77 6.01 -14.97
CA LYS A 22 -0.39 6.25 -15.40
C LYS A 22 0.33 4.92 -15.63
N HIS A 23 1.28 4.93 -16.57
CA HIS A 23 2.16 3.79 -16.81
C HIS A 23 3.38 3.79 -15.88
N TYR A 24 3.78 2.61 -15.42
CA TYR A 24 4.84 2.38 -14.44
C TYR A 24 5.76 1.24 -14.93
N ASP A 25 6.63 1.54 -15.89
CA ASP A 25 7.43 0.55 -16.64
C ASP A 25 8.45 -0.24 -15.82
N ASP A 26 8.95 0.33 -14.73
CA ASP A 26 10.05 -0.18 -13.91
C ASP A 26 9.60 -0.54 -12.49
N ILE A 27 8.29 -0.59 -12.27
CA ILE A 27 7.68 -1.07 -11.04
C ILE A 27 7.11 -2.46 -11.30
N ARG A 28 7.60 -3.45 -10.56
CA ARG A 28 7.02 -4.79 -10.54
C ARG A 28 5.76 -4.79 -9.68
N PHE A 29 4.64 -5.20 -10.26
CA PHE A 29 3.39 -5.38 -9.53
C PHE A 29 3.19 -6.86 -9.22
N VAL A 30 2.93 -7.18 -7.96
CA VAL A 30 2.74 -8.54 -7.47
C VAL A 30 1.38 -8.62 -6.79
N TYR A 31 0.52 -9.51 -7.26
CA TYR A 31 -0.83 -9.70 -6.75
C TYR A 31 -0.87 -10.97 -5.92
N CYS A 32 -1.24 -10.83 -4.66
CA CYS A 32 -1.20 -11.91 -3.67
C CYS A 32 -2.61 -12.18 -3.14
N ASN A 33 -3.03 -13.43 -3.16
CA ASN A 33 -4.30 -13.84 -2.57
C ASN A 33 -4.23 -15.28 -2.08
N ALA A 34 -4.92 -15.59 -0.98
CA ALA A 34 -5.11 -16.95 -0.47
C ALA A 34 -6.27 -17.66 -1.19
N ASN A 35 -7.19 -16.90 -1.78
CA ASN A 35 -8.21 -17.42 -2.67
C ASN A 35 -7.71 -17.36 -4.12
N GLU A 36 -7.49 -18.53 -4.71
CA GLU A 36 -7.01 -18.70 -6.09
C GLU A 36 -7.98 -18.11 -7.11
N ASP A 37 -9.30 -18.23 -6.87
CA ASP A 37 -10.34 -17.72 -7.77
C ASP A 37 -10.32 -16.20 -7.90
N LEU A 38 -9.79 -15.50 -6.88
CA LEU A 38 -9.70 -14.04 -6.87
C LEU A 38 -8.34 -13.52 -7.34
N LEU A 39 -7.40 -14.40 -7.67
CA LEU A 39 -6.05 -14.02 -8.03
C LEU A 39 -5.99 -13.44 -9.45
N SER A 40 -6.80 -13.95 -10.37
CA SER A 40 -6.85 -13.49 -11.78
C SER A 40 -7.85 -12.34 -12.03
N GLU A 41 -8.47 -11.79 -10.99
CA GLU A 41 -9.44 -10.69 -11.12
C GLU A 41 -8.77 -9.33 -11.38
N TRP A 42 -7.51 -9.18 -10.97
CA TRP A 42 -6.73 -7.95 -11.05
C TRP A 42 -5.33 -8.24 -11.61
N GLY A 43 -4.68 -7.21 -12.15
CA GLY A 43 -3.40 -7.37 -12.83
C GLY A 43 -3.54 -7.81 -14.29
N ASN A 44 -2.46 -7.67 -15.04
CA ASN A 44 -2.34 -8.19 -16.41
C ASN A 44 -1.72 -9.59 -16.38
N ASP A 45 -1.87 -10.35 -17.46
CA ASP A 45 -1.35 -11.73 -17.57
C ASP A 45 0.17 -11.86 -17.31
N GLU A 46 0.94 -10.80 -17.58
CA GLU A 46 2.40 -10.75 -17.40
C GLU A 46 2.80 -10.34 -15.97
N ASP A 47 1.86 -9.84 -15.17
CA ASP A 47 2.13 -9.50 -13.77
C ASP A 47 2.23 -10.77 -12.92
N GLU A 48 2.96 -10.66 -11.82
CA GLU A 48 3.16 -11.80 -10.95
C GLU A 48 1.95 -12.02 -10.05
N HIS A 49 1.49 -13.27 -10.00
CA HIS A 49 0.32 -13.70 -9.25
C HIS A 49 0.71 -14.81 -8.28
N ILE A 50 0.66 -14.53 -6.99
CA ILE A 50 1.10 -15.46 -5.93
C ILE A 50 -0.11 -15.98 -5.15
N HIS A 51 -0.36 -17.29 -5.27
CA HIS A 51 -1.33 -17.99 -4.44
C HIS A 51 -0.73 -18.34 -3.07
N LEU A 52 -1.20 -17.66 -2.03
CA LEU A 52 -0.70 -17.79 -0.66
C LEU A 52 -1.36 -18.97 0.07
N LYS A 53 -0.63 -20.07 0.27
CA LYS A 53 -1.12 -21.27 0.97
C LYS A 53 -0.60 -21.40 2.39
N SER A 54 0.56 -20.81 2.69
CA SER A 54 1.18 -20.85 4.02
C SER A 54 2.18 -19.70 4.20
N ILE A 55 2.51 -19.37 5.46
CA ILE A 55 3.48 -18.30 5.78
C ILE A 55 4.86 -18.64 5.19
N ALA A 56 5.31 -19.88 5.28
CA ALA A 56 6.61 -20.29 4.74
C ALA A 56 6.70 -20.08 3.23
N GLN A 57 5.65 -20.49 2.49
CA GLN A 57 5.58 -20.26 1.04
C GLN A 57 5.47 -18.76 0.71
N CYS A 58 4.72 -18.00 1.53
CA CYS A 58 4.57 -16.56 1.36
C CYS A 58 5.94 -15.85 1.41
N ARG A 59 6.76 -16.18 2.41
CA ARG A 59 8.12 -15.64 2.56
C ARG A 59 8.98 -16.01 1.36
N GLU A 60 9.06 -17.30 1.02
CA GLU A 60 9.87 -17.77 -0.11
C GLU A 60 9.45 -17.14 -1.46
N ALA A 61 8.14 -16.96 -1.70
CA ALA A 61 7.64 -16.41 -2.95
C ALA A 61 7.85 -14.89 -3.07
N LEU A 62 7.93 -14.17 -1.95
CA LEU A 62 8.14 -12.72 -1.93
C LEU A 62 9.58 -12.33 -1.65
N HIS A 63 10.43 -13.29 -1.29
CA HIS A 63 11.85 -13.08 -1.08
C HIS A 63 12.51 -12.58 -2.36
N ASP A 64 13.11 -11.39 -2.30
CA ASP A 64 13.91 -10.82 -3.38
C ASP A 64 14.98 -9.91 -2.77
N ASP A 65 16.24 -10.16 -3.11
CA ASP A 65 17.37 -9.45 -2.52
C ASP A 65 17.56 -8.07 -3.17
N CYS A 66 17.93 -7.07 -2.36
CA CYS A 66 18.38 -5.74 -2.81
C CYS A 66 17.29 -4.93 -3.53
N GLU A 67 16.06 -4.97 -3.02
CA GLU A 67 15.02 -4.04 -3.45
C GLU A 67 15.29 -2.64 -2.90
N LEU A 68 15.14 -1.62 -3.75
CA LEU A 68 15.35 -0.26 -3.29
C LEU A 68 14.09 0.24 -2.60
N MET A 69 12.90 -0.06 -3.13
CA MET A 69 11.64 0.31 -2.48
C MET A 69 10.57 -0.75 -2.69
N THR A 70 9.87 -1.05 -1.61
CA THR A 70 8.70 -1.93 -1.61
C THR A 70 7.49 -1.22 -1.03
N VAL A 71 6.31 -1.53 -1.59
CA VAL A 71 5.04 -1.00 -1.11
C VAL A 71 4.05 -2.14 -0.93
N LEU A 72 3.56 -2.33 0.29
CA LEU A 72 2.43 -3.21 0.56
C LEU A 72 1.12 -2.42 0.47
N VAL A 73 0.19 -2.87 -0.36
CA VAL A 73 -1.20 -2.41 -0.37
C VAL A 73 -2.08 -3.52 0.18
N THR A 74 -2.93 -3.22 1.17
CA THR A 74 -3.71 -4.25 1.87
C THR A 74 -5.06 -3.74 2.38
N CYS A 75 -6.02 -4.64 2.56
CA CYS A 75 -7.32 -4.37 3.18
C CYS A 75 -7.46 -5.20 4.44
N LEU A 76 -7.58 -4.54 5.59
CA LEU A 76 -7.60 -5.13 6.92
C LEU A 76 -9.04 -5.24 7.41
N GLY A 77 -9.58 -6.46 7.44
CA GLY A 77 -10.80 -6.76 8.21
C GLY A 77 -12.03 -7.12 7.39
N SER A 78 -11.91 -7.59 6.14
CA SER A 78 -13.02 -8.27 5.46
C SER A 78 -13.00 -9.79 5.68
N ASP A 79 -14.19 -10.41 5.72
CA ASP A 79 -14.33 -11.85 5.97
C ASP A 79 -13.67 -12.67 4.84
N GLY A 80 -12.64 -13.46 5.18
CA GLY A 80 -11.87 -14.26 4.22
C GLY A 80 -10.57 -13.60 3.73
N ASP A 81 -10.17 -12.47 4.31
CA ASP A 81 -8.98 -11.73 3.87
C ASP A 81 -7.66 -12.47 4.14
N SER A 82 -6.94 -12.72 3.05
CA SER A 82 -5.50 -13.01 3.02
C SER A 82 -4.72 -12.05 3.92
N SER A 83 -5.12 -10.78 3.94
CA SER A 83 -4.52 -9.73 4.75
C SER A 83 -4.44 -10.05 6.23
N ARG A 84 -5.47 -10.70 6.80
CA ARG A 84 -5.49 -11.01 8.23
C ARG A 84 -4.39 -12.00 8.62
N VAL A 85 -4.05 -12.91 7.71
CA VAL A 85 -3.08 -13.98 7.97
C VAL A 85 -1.69 -13.59 7.52
N PHE A 86 -1.58 -12.88 6.39
CA PHE A 86 -0.32 -12.70 5.69
C PHE A 86 0.23 -11.27 5.73
N ALA A 87 -0.56 -10.24 6.07
CA ALA A 87 -0.08 -8.86 5.91
C ALA A 87 1.17 -8.55 6.75
N ALA A 88 1.18 -8.93 8.04
CA ALA A 88 2.32 -8.70 8.92
C ALA A 88 3.56 -9.47 8.47
N GLU A 89 3.38 -10.73 8.04
CA GLU A 89 4.47 -11.59 7.55
C GLU A 89 5.05 -11.08 6.24
N ILE A 90 4.19 -10.63 5.32
CA ILE A 90 4.62 -9.99 4.06
C ILE A 90 5.39 -8.73 4.39
N MET A 91 4.88 -7.88 5.27
CA MET A 91 5.53 -6.62 5.57
C MET A 91 6.90 -6.83 6.21
N ASN A 92 7.03 -7.78 7.14
CA ASN A 92 8.32 -8.14 7.72
C ASN A 92 9.29 -8.67 6.66
N GLU A 93 8.86 -9.56 5.76
CA GLU A 93 9.71 -10.06 4.68
C GLU A 93 10.16 -8.91 3.76
N LEU A 94 9.25 -8.01 3.36
CA LEU A 94 9.62 -6.85 2.52
C LEU A 94 10.62 -5.93 3.23
N TRP A 95 10.43 -5.71 4.53
CA TRP A 95 11.29 -4.84 5.33
C TRP A 95 12.70 -5.40 5.52
N ASP A 96 12.85 -6.72 5.63
CA ASP A 96 14.15 -7.36 5.81
C ASP A 96 15.05 -7.25 4.56
N TYR A 97 14.48 -7.01 3.37
CA TYR A 97 15.19 -7.06 2.08
C TYR A 97 15.10 -5.79 1.22
N ALA A 98 14.38 -4.76 1.69
CA ALA A 98 14.26 -3.48 1.00
C ALA A 98 14.84 -2.30 1.80
N ASP A 99 15.46 -1.35 1.10
CA ASP A 99 15.99 -0.13 1.74
C ASP A 99 14.88 0.83 2.20
N TYR A 100 13.74 0.84 1.50
CA TYR A 100 12.57 1.67 1.80
C TYR A 100 11.29 0.83 1.73
N THR A 101 10.51 0.84 2.80
CA THR A 101 9.35 -0.05 2.93
C THR A 101 8.10 0.72 3.38
N TYR A 102 7.07 0.74 2.54
CA TYR A 102 5.84 1.51 2.79
C TYR A 102 4.60 0.63 2.84
N CYS A 103 3.61 1.01 3.64
CA CYS A 103 2.33 0.29 3.71
C CYS A 103 1.13 1.21 3.51
N PHE A 104 0.17 0.77 2.70
CA PHE A 104 -1.10 1.42 2.43
C PHE A 104 -2.23 0.47 2.78
N ALA A 105 -2.82 0.70 3.95
CA ALA A 105 -3.86 -0.14 4.51
C ALA A 105 -5.24 0.53 4.42
N THR A 106 -6.27 -0.27 4.25
CA THR A 106 -7.67 0.15 4.41
C THR A 106 -8.31 -0.67 5.53
N ILE A 107 -9.22 -0.06 6.30
CA ILE A 107 -10.14 -0.81 7.17
C ILE A 107 -11.56 -0.56 6.63
N PRO A 108 -12.22 -1.58 6.07
CA PRO A 108 -13.49 -1.40 5.41
C PRO A 108 -14.61 -1.18 6.45
N TYR A 109 -15.63 -0.39 6.10
CA TYR A 109 -16.79 -0.16 6.97
C TYR A 109 -17.47 -1.46 7.47
N PRO A 110 -17.63 -2.55 6.67
CA PRO A 110 -18.20 -3.80 7.15
C PRO A 110 -17.27 -4.62 8.04
N ALA A 111 -16.07 -4.12 8.39
CA ALA A 111 -15.14 -4.85 9.25
C ALA A 111 -15.77 -5.28 10.58
N GLY A 112 -16.76 -4.54 11.08
CA GLY A 112 -17.63 -4.98 12.17
C GLY A 112 -16.84 -5.52 13.37
N ARG A 113 -16.99 -6.81 13.67
CA ARG A 113 -16.31 -7.48 14.79
C ARG A 113 -14.82 -7.76 14.56
N GLN A 114 -14.34 -7.67 13.33
CA GLN A 114 -12.92 -7.89 12.99
C GLN A 114 -12.06 -6.63 13.16
N ARG A 115 -12.68 -5.49 13.44
CA ARG A 115 -11.99 -4.20 13.48
C ARG A 115 -10.84 -4.14 14.49
N ASP A 116 -11.02 -4.69 15.69
CA ASP A 116 -9.97 -4.72 16.71
C ASP A 116 -8.76 -5.52 16.23
N SER A 117 -9.00 -6.68 15.61
CA SER A 117 -7.95 -7.49 14.99
C SER A 117 -7.28 -6.78 13.80
N ALA A 118 -8.05 -6.01 13.01
CA ALA A 118 -7.49 -5.19 11.94
C ALA A 118 -6.57 -4.08 12.48
N ILE A 119 -6.91 -3.47 13.62
CA ILE A 119 -6.08 -2.47 14.31
C ILE A 119 -4.81 -3.13 14.89
N GLU A 120 -4.90 -4.33 15.45
CA GLU A 120 -3.73 -5.07 15.93
C GLU A 120 -2.74 -5.36 14.80
N ILE A 121 -3.23 -5.83 13.65
CA ILE A 121 -2.39 -6.07 12.47
C ILE A 121 -1.82 -4.75 11.95
N PHE A 122 -2.62 -3.70 11.90
CA PHE A 122 -2.17 -2.37 11.50
C PHE A 122 -0.97 -1.87 12.34
N ASN A 123 -1.00 -2.10 13.66
CA ASN A 123 0.12 -1.73 14.52
C ASN A 123 1.38 -2.53 14.16
N LEU A 124 1.26 -3.84 13.91
CA LEU A 124 2.38 -4.67 13.46
C LEU A 124 2.94 -4.20 12.11
N LEU A 125 2.08 -3.80 11.18
CA LEU A 125 2.52 -3.26 9.89
C LEU A 125 3.34 -1.98 10.06
N THR A 126 2.95 -1.13 11.02
CA THR A 126 3.67 0.11 11.31
C THR A 126 5.08 -0.17 11.84
N ASP A 127 5.26 -1.25 12.60
CA ASP A 127 6.57 -1.65 13.15
C ASP A 127 7.57 -2.02 12.04
N TYR A 128 7.10 -2.56 10.90
CA TYR A 128 7.92 -3.01 9.76
C TYR A 128 7.84 -2.06 8.54
N SER A 129 7.44 -0.80 8.74
CA SER A 129 7.31 0.18 7.65
C SER A 129 7.96 1.49 8.01
N ASP A 130 8.62 2.15 7.06
CA ASP A 130 9.06 3.54 7.20
C ASP A 130 7.88 4.49 7.39
N LEU A 131 6.82 4.27 6.61
CA LEU A 131 5.57 5.00 6.68
C LEU A 131 4.41 4.07 6.34
N THR A 132 3.40 4.05 7.21
CA THR A 132 2.10 3.44 6.95
C THR A 132 1.02 4.51 6.80
N VAL A 133 0.20 4.39 5.76
CA VAL A 133 -1.03 5.15 5.55
C VAL A 133 -2.23 4.25 5.80
N LEU A 134 -3.14 4.68 6.66
CA LEU A 134 -4.39 3.98 6.94
C LEU A 134 -5.58 4.80 6.48
N GLN A 135 -6.41 4.22 5.61
CA GLN A 135 -7.76 4.67 5.31
C GLN A 135 -8.76 3.95 6.20
N ASP A 136 -9.57 4.71 6.95
CA ASP A 136 -10.64 4.19 7.80
C ASP A 136 -12.01 4.56 7.22
N ASP A 137 -12.66 3.60 6.56
CA ASP A 137 -13.91 3.83 5.84
C ASP A 137 -15.08 4.26 6.75
N LEU A 138 -15.01 3.99 8.07
CA LEU A 138 -16.01 4.52 9.02
C LEU A 138 -16.01 6.05 9.09
N LYS A 139 -14.92 6.68 8.68
CA LYS A 139 -14.71 8.12 8.72
C LYS A 139 -14.79 8.74 7.32
N GLU A 140 -15.33 8.04 6.33
CA GLU A 140 -15.52 8.65 5.01
C GLU A 140 -16.64 9.70 5.04
N PRO A 141 -16.44 10.87 4.40
CA PRO A 141 -17.40 11.98 4.44
C PRO A 141 -18.69 11.76 3.61
N TYR A 142 -18.85 10.62 2.92
CA TYR A 142 -19.93 10.37 1.95
C TYR A 142 -20.69 9.06 2.15
N ASN A 143 -21.96 9.06 1.72
CA ASN A 143 -22.73 7.83 1.52
C ASN A 143 -22.08 6.99 0.40
N TYR A 144 -21.39 5.92 0.80
CA TYR A 144 -21.07 4.70 0.04
C TYR A 144 -21.15 4.81 -1.51
N ASP A 145 -20.13 5.41 -2.13
CA ASP A 145 -19.83 5.15 -3.54
C ASP A 145 -18.57 4.25 -3.62
N PRO A 146 -18.73 2.93 -3.86
CA PRO A 146 -17.61 1.99 -3.96
C PRO A 146 -16.56 2.34 -5.04
N LEU A 147 -16.91 3.16 -6.03
CA LEU A 147 -15.98 3.62 -7.06
C LEU A 147 -15.16 4.84 -6.59
N GLY A 148 -15.61 5.53 -5.55
CA GLY A 148 -14.99 6.71 -4.99
C GLY A 148 -14.08 6.46 -3.78
N MET A 149 -14.31 5.38 -3.03
CA MET A 149 -13.68 5.11 -1.72
C MET A 149 -12.15 5.19 -1.76
N ASP A 150 -11.52 4.55 -2.75
CA ASP A 150 -10.06 4.42 -2.74
C ASP A 150 -9.32 5.57 -3.44
N LYS A 151 -10.02 6.59 -3.92
CA LYS A 151 -9.40 7.71 -4.67
C LYS A 151 -8.30 8.41 -3.86
N GLY A 152 -8.50 8.53 -2.54
CA GLY A 152 -7.50 9.15 -1.68
C GLY A 152 -6.25 8.28 -1.51
N LEU A 153 -6.42 6.99 -1.25
CA LEU A 153 -5.29 6.06 -1.14
C LEU A 153 -4.50 5.96 -2.46
N ILE A 154 -5.20 5.90 -3.60
CA ILE A 154 -4.60 5.92 -4.94
C ILE A 154 -3.76 7.19 -5.14
N ARG A 155 -4.23 8.35 -4.68
CA ARG A 155 -3.47 9.61 -4.78
C ARG A 155 -2.21 9.62 -3.94
N PHE A 156 -2.23 9.04 -2.74
CA PHE A 156 -1.02 8.89 -1.95
C PHE A 156 -0.05 7.89 -2.59
N LEU A 157 -0.53 6.74 -3.07
CA LEU A 157 0.28 5.78 -3.83
C LEU A 157 0.91 6.44 -5.07
N GLU A 158 0.14 7.22 -5.82
CA GLU A 158 0.61 7.98 -6.97
C GLU A 158 1.74 8.94 -6.58
N LEU A 159 1.65 9.62 -5.43
CA LEU A 159 2.69 10.51 -4.92
C LEU A 159 4.01 9.77 -4.64
N ILE A 160 3.99 8.67 -3.88
CA ILE A 160 5.21 7.92 -3.54
C ILE A 160 5.87 7.35 -4.81
N LEU A 161 5.07 6.85 -5.75
CA LEU A 161 5.55 6.27 -6.99
C LEU A 161 5.86 7.32 -8.08
N SER A 162 5.57 8.59 -7.83
CA SER A 162 5.82 9.67 -8.79
C SER A 162 7.31 9.90 -8.99
N ARG A 163 7.68 10.40 -10.17
CA ARG A 163 9.05 10.83 -10.48
C ARG A 163 9.04 12.30 -10.85
N PRO A 164 10.15 13.03 -10.61
CA PRO A 164 10.35 14.34 -11.22
C PRO A 164 10.20 14.24 -12.75
N GLU A 165 9.59 15.25 -13.37
CA GLU A 165 9.49 15.30 -14.84
C GLU A 165 10.89 15.46 -15.46
N LYS A 166 11.14 14.76 -16.58
CA LYS A 166 12.43 14.82 -17.29
C LYS A 166 12.75 16.26 -17.69
N GLY A 167 13.83 16.82 -17.13
CA GLY A 167 14.41 18.10 -17.56
C GLY A 167 14.71 19.13 -16.47
N GLU A 168 14.36 18.90 -15.20
CA GLU A 168 14.52 19.93 -14.16
C GLU A 168 15.76 19.82 -13.26
N THR A 169 16.43 18.67 -13.11
CA THR A 169 17.69 18.59 -12.35
C THR A 169 18.60 17.45 -12.79
N PHE A 170 19.88 17.77 -13.02
CA PHE A 170 20.97 16.82 -13.24
C PHE A 170 21.19 15.96 -11.97
N ASP A 171 21.45 14.67 -12.19
CA ASP A 171 21.85 13.58 -11.27
C ASP A 171 20.78 12.76 -10.49
N TYR A 172 19.48 13.08 -10.54
CA TYR A 172 18.40 12.24 -9.96
C TYR A 172 17.34 11.82 -10.97
N GLU A 173 17.71 11.71 -12.23
CA GLU A 173 16.83 11.18 -13.26
C GLU A 173 16.52 9.71 -12.93
N GLU A 174 15.23 9.37 -12.74
CA GLU A 174 14.65 8.00 -12.71
C GLU A 174 14.32 7.33 -11.36
N VAL A 175 14.38 8.02 -10.22
CA VAL A 175 14.04 7.42 -8.90
C VAL A 175 12.66 7.90 -8.37
N PRO A 176 11.78 7.00 -7.84
CA PRO A 176 10.51 7.39 -7.22
C PRO A 176 10.65 8.36 -6.04
N PHE A 177 9.64 9.22 -5.84
CA PHE A 177 9.61 10.24 -4.81
C PHE A 177 9.77 9.69 -3.39
N GLY A 178 9.24 8.48 -3.14
CA GLY A 178 9.44 7.77 -1.88
C GLY A 178 10.92 7.55 -1.54
N VAL A 179 11.75 7.25 -2.55
CA VAL A 179 13.18 6.98 -2.36
C VAL A 179 14.00 8.28 -2.34
N THR A 180 13.63 9.29 -3.12
CA THR A 180 14.41 10.53 -3.23
C THR A 180 14.27 11.48 -2.03
N THR A 181 13.40 11.15 -1.08
CA THR A 181 12.92 12.07 -0.05
C THR A 181 12.97 11.42 1.33
N ASP A 182 13.39 12.15 2.35
CA ASP A 182 13.33 11.64 3.73
C ASP A 182 11.87 11.47 4.23
N ASN A 183 11.68 10.62 5.24
CA ASN A 183 10.35 10.29 5.78
C ASN A 183 9.61 11.52 6.35
N GLU A 184 10.30 12.59 6.77
CA GLU A 184 9.65 13.82 7.23
C GLU A 184 9.06 14.61 6.06
N ARG A 185 9.82 14.81 5.00
CA ARG A 185 9.36 15.50 3.79
C ARG A 185 8.28 14.72 3.05
N LEU A 186 8.37 13.39 2.99
CA LEU A 186 7.33 12.54 2.43
C LEU A 186 6.02 12.71 3.22
N LEU A 187 6.08 12.65 4.56
CA LEU A 187 4.92 12.87 5.41
C LEU A 187 4.31 14.26 5.19
N MET A 188 5.13 15.32 5.17
CA MET A 188 4.64 16.68 4.90
C MET A 188 3.96 16.78 3.53
N ALA A 189 4.50 16.13 2.49
CA ALA A 189 3.90 16.11 1.17
C ALA A 189 2.53 15.42 1.17
N MET A 190 2.40 14.28 1.88
CA MET A 190 1.12 13.60 2.07
C MET A 190 0.12 14.44 2.86
N GLU A 191 0.52 15.03 3.98
CA GLU A 191 -0.37 15.91 4.77
C GLU A 191 -0.83 17.13 3.98
N ASN A 192 0.04 17.70 3.15
CA ASN A 192 -0.30 18.80 2.25
C ASN A 192 -1.30 18.36 1.17
N LEU A 193 -1.09 17.21 0.53
CA LEU A 193 -2.03 16.62 -0.42
C LEU A 193 -3.39 16.36 0.24
N TYR A 194 -3.37 15.80 1.44
CA TYR A 194 -4.56 15.45 2.21
C TYR A 194 -5.40 16.68 2.56
N SER A 195 -4.77 17.69 3.14
CA SER A 195 -5.46 18.90 3.60
C SER A 195 -5.94 19.79 2.45
N LYS A 196 -5.15 19.93 1.37
CA LYS A 196 -5.47 20.86 0.28
C LYS A 196 -6.32 20.24 -0.82
N GLU A 197 -6.05 18.99 -1.19
CA GLU A 197 -6.71 18.37 -2.34
C GLU A 197 -7.81 17.37 -1.96
N MET A 198 -7.88 16.99 -0.69
CA MET A 198 -8.91 16.09 -0.16
C MET A 198 -9.59 16.67 1.10
N PRO A 199 -10.05 17.94 1.06
CA PRO A 199 -10.45 18.69 2.27
C PRO A 199 -11.59 18.05 3.06
N GLU A 200 -12.49 17.32 2.40
CA GLU A 200 -13.61 16.64 3.07
C GLU A 200 -13.16 15.39 3.81
N TYR A 201 -12.30 14.58 3.19
CA TYR A 201 -11.66 13.44 3.84
C TYR A 201 -10.80 13.92 5.01
N TYR A 202 -10.05 15.03 4.82
CA TYR A 202 -9.25 15.67 5.87
C TYR A 202 -10.11 16.09 7.05
N LYS A 203 -11.23 16.77 6.79
CA LYS A 203 -12.18 17.18 7.82
C LYS A 203 -12.79 15.99 8.57
N ALA A 204 -13.02 14.88 7.88
CA ALA A 204 -13.58 13.67 8.48
C ALA A 204 -12.52 12.81 9.22
N GLY A 205 -11.23 13.08 8.99
CA GLY A 205 -10.14 12.30 9.57
C GLY A 205 -10.06 10.88 9.01
N THR A 206 -10.41 10.70 7.73
CA THR A 206 -10.45 9.41 7.04
C THR A 206 -9.08 8.72 6.98
N PHE A 207 -8.04 9.49 6.66
CA PHE A 207 -6.67 9.00 6.58
C PHE A 207 -5.87 9.35 7.84
N SER A 208 -4.97 8.45 8.21
CA SER A 208 -3.93 8.66 9.23
C SER A 208 -2.58 8.17 8.72
N PHE A 209 -1.50 8.82 9.16
CA PHE A 209 -0.13 8.54 8.73
C PHE A 209 0.70 8.19 9.95
N HIS A 210 1.49 7.13 9.85
CA HIS A 210 2.22 6.56 10.98
C HIS A 210 3.63 6.23 10.51
N LYS A 211 4.65 6.71 11.25
CA LYS A 211 6.04 6.35 10.99
C LYS A 211 6.40 5.09 11.75
N SER A 212 7.48 4.42 11.34
CA SER A 212 8.05 3.31 12.11
C SER A 212 8.23 3.71 13.58
N THR A 213 7.91 2.77 14.45
CA THR A 213 8.11 2.84 15.91
C THR A 213 9.46 2.25 16.33
N HIS A 214 10.20 1.62 15.42
CA HIS A 214 11.51 1.05 15.71
C HIS A 214 12.59 2.15 15.82
N GLU A 215 13.34 2.12 16.92
CA GLU A 215 14.61 2.84 17.05
C GLU A 215 15.73 1.91 16.56
N TYR A 216 16.51 2.35 15.57
CA TYR A 216 17.67 1.63 15.00
C TYR A 216 18.85 1.50 15.99
#